data_AF-A0A520I583-F1
#
_entry.id   AF-A0A520I583-F1
#
_cell.length_a   1.000
_cell.length_b   1.000
_cell.length_c   1.000
_cell.angle_alpha   90.00
_cell.angle_beta   90.00
_cell.angle_gamma   90.00
#
_symmetry.space_group_name_H-M   'P 1'
#
loop_
_entity.id
_entity.type
_entity.pdbx_description
1 polymer ?
#
loop_
_entity_poly.entity_id
_entity_poly.type
_entity_poly.pdbx_seq_one_letter_code
_entity_poly.pdbx_strand_id
1 'polypeptide(L)'
;MVVFGLIIGLTTVGLVLKLLHMGYELHITRQDLWVDKDPSRMISSEEWLEYIASDPEMSLDGFAEVQLSENKVLRVEDPSLAVWRTYSRAVFKENQAWFYLYEGNIEVKNPDKEIIVKMAAIGSILSAKVQGDEGEIYNHFGVASDTESNEKIKADLHPSLRPWWKFW
;
A
#
# COMPACT_ATOMS: atom_id res chain seq x y z
N MET A 1 34.92 -18.32 22.95
CA MET A 1 33.75 -19.22 22.79
C MET A 1 32.67 -18.47 22.04
N VAL A 2 31.96 -19.21 21.19
CA VAL A 2 31.11 -18.82 20.05
C VAL A 2 29.98 -17.82 20.35
N VAL A 3 29.70 -17.00 19.33
CA VAL A 3 28.62 -16.03 19.11
C VAL A 3 27.25 -16.70 18.94
N PHE A 4 26.18 -16.09 19.47
CA PHE A 4 24.82 -16.06 18.91
C PHE A 4 24.16 -14.78 19.48
N GLY A 5 23.53 -13.86 18.76
CA GLY A 5 22.89 -13.93 17.45
C GLY A 5 21.45 -13.47 17.64
N LEU A 6 21.16 -12.17 17.48
CA LEU A 6 19.81 -11.67 17.25
C LEU A 6 19.81 -10.91 15.93
N ILE A 7 19.36 -11.60 14.89
CA ILE A 7 19.16 -11.05 13.55
C ILE A 7 17.91 -10.17 13.61
N ILE A 8 18.10 -8.86 13.65
CA ILE A 8 17.04 -7.89 13.35
C ILE A 8 17.20 -7.56 11.88
N GLY A 9 16.57 -8.36 11.02
CA GLY A 9 16.54 -8.13 9.59
C GLY A 9 15.50 -7.09 9.20
N LEU A 10 15.61 -5.85 9.67
CA LEU A 10 14.99 -4.72 8.98
C LEU A 10 15.95 -4.30 7.88
N THR A 11 15.69 -4.74 6.65
CA THR A 11 16.49 -4.29 5.50
C THR A 11 16.30 -2.78 5.35
N THR A 12 17.42 -2.06 5.30
CA THR A 12 17.54 -0.60 5.24
C THR A 12 16.65 0.03 4.14
N VAL A 13 16.24 -0.74 3.14
CA VAL A 13 15.34 -0.33 2.03
C VAL A 13 13.92 -0.02 2.52
N GLY A 14 13.33 -0.89 3.36
CA GLY A 14 11.98 -0.67 3.90
C GLY A 14 11.91 0.55 4.83
N LEU A 15 13.01 0.86 5.52
CA LEU A 15 13.12 2.06 6.36
C LEU A 15 13.26 3.33 5.51
N VAL A 16 13.98 3.30 4.38
CA VAL A 16 14.16 4.48 3.51
C VAL A 16 12.87 4.85 2.77
N LEU A 17 12.03 3.88 2.40
CA LEU A 17 10.67 4.13 1.90
C LEU A 17 9.70 4.64 2.97
N LYS A 18 9.80 4.10 4.20
CA LYS A 18 9.03 4.59 5.36
C LYS A 18 9.43 6.00 5.79
N LEU A 19 10.71 6.35 5.71
CA LEU A 19 11.23 7.63 6.21
C LEU A 19 10.98 8.82 5.29
N LEU A 20 10.62 8.62 4.02
CA LEU A 20 10.51 9.75 3.10
C LEU A 20 9.20 10.53 3.19
N HIS A 21 8.11 10.04 3.76
CA HIS A 21 6.92 10.86 4.06
C HIS A 21 6.08 10.18 5.13
N MET A 22 5.57 10.95 6.10
CA MET A 22 4.40 10.61 6.94
C MET A 22 3.14 10.51 6.06
N GLY A 23 3.19 9.66 5.04
CA GLY A 23 2.16 9.47 4.03
C GLY A 23 1.15 8.43 4.49
N TYR A 24 -0.07 8.59 4.02
CA TYR A 24 -1.16 7.67 4.26
C TYR A 24 -1.07 6.52 3.24
N GLU A 25 -1.18 5.29 3.70
CA GLU A 25 -1.12 4.10 2.86
C GLU A 25 -2.48 3.40 2.82
N LEU A 26 -2.81 2.85 1.65
CA LEU A 26 -3.96 1.97 1.48
C LEU A 26 -3.49 0.58 1.10
N HIS A 27 -4.27 -0.38 1.56
CA HIS A 27 -3.98 -1.80 1.48
C HIS A 27 -5.12 -2.50 0.75
N ILE A 28 -4.80 -3.18 -0.35
CA ILE A 28 -5.69 -4.21 -0.89
C ILE A 28 -5.41 -5.48 -0.10
N THR A 29 -6.38 -5.93 0.69
CA THR A 29 -6.21 -7.03 1.64
C THR A 29 -7.42 -7.94 1.69
N ARG A 30 -7.21 -9.24 1.87
CA ARG A 30 -8.30 -10.18 2.21
C ARG A 30 -8.42 -10.40 3.72
N GLN A 31 -7.50 -9.84 4.51
CA GLN A 31 -7.50 -9.95 5.97
C GLN A 31 -8.69 -9.22 6.59
N ASP A 32 -8.94 -9.43 7.89
CA ASP A 32 -9.94 -8.64 8.62
C ASP A 32 -9.40 -7.24 8.92
N LEU A 33 -8.17 -7.14 9.39
CA LEU A 33 -7.35 -5.93 9.39
C LEU A 33 -6.09 -6.13 8.55
N TRP A 34 -5.63 -5.09 7.85
CA TRP A 34 -4.46 -5.14 6.97
C TRP A 34 -3.18 -5.56 7.70
N VAL A 35 -3.11 -5.31 9.01
CA VAL A 35 -1.98 -5.72 9.89
C VAL A 35 -2.01 -7.19 10.28
N ASP A 36 -3.12 -7.89 10.05
CA ASP A 36 -3.24 -9.31 10.40
C ASP A 36 -2.35 -10.16 9.49
N LYS A 37 -1.86 -11.28 10.03
CA LYS A 37 -0.88 -12.15 9.38
C LYS A 37 -1.39 -13.58 9.22
N ASP A 38 -2.65 -13.75 8.80
CA ASP A 38 -3.18 -15.08 8.45
C ASP A 38 -2.65 -15.50 7.07
N PRO A 39 -1.77 -16.52 6.98
CA PRO A 39 -1.19 -16.93 5.71
C PRO A 39 -2.22 -17.42 4.69
N SER A 40 -3.38 -17.90 5.13
CA SER A 40 -4.44 -18.40 4.23
C SER A 40 -5.20 -17.29 3.50
N ARG A 41 -5.05 -16.03 3.96
CA ARG A 41 -5.72 -14.85 3.41
C ARG A 41 -4.76 -13.88 2.71
N MET A 42 -3.45 -14.15 2.75
CA MET A 42 -2.46 -13.32 2.06
C MET A 42 -2.63 -13.42 0.54
N ILE A 43 -2.46 -12.31 -0.17
CA ILE A 43 -2.31 -12.30 -1.63
C ILE A 43 -0.90 -12.80 -1.94
N SER A 44 -0.80 -13.85 -2.76
CA SER A 44 0.51 -14.41 -3.12
C SER A 44 1.21 -13.57 -4.20
N SER A 45 2.52 -13.76 -4.33
CA SER A 45 3.28 -13.11 -5.41
C SER A 45 2.80 -13.58 -6.79
N GLU A 46 2.46 -14.86 -6.91
CA GLU A 46 1.95 -15.44 -8.15
C GLU A 46 0.62 -14.81 -8.54
N GLU A 47 -0.33 -14.69 -7.59
CA GLU A 47 -1.63 -14.04 -7.84
C GLU A 47 -1.46 -12.59 -8.30
N TRP A 48 -0.54 -11.84 -7.67
CA TRP A 48 -0.28 -10.46 -8.04
C TRP A 48 0.35 -10.33 -9.43
N LEU A 49 1.33 -11.18 -9.74
CA LEU A 49 1.99 -11.18 -11.06
C LEU A 49 1.03 -11.62 -12.17
N GLU A 50 0.16 -12.60 -11.90
CA GLU A 50 -0.90 -13.02 -12.82
C GLU A 50 -1.89 -11.88 -13.07
N TYR A 51 -2.28 -11.14 -12.03
CA TYR A 51 -3.12 -9.96 -12.18
C TYR A 51 -2.46 -8.92 -13.10
N ILE A 52 -1.21 -8.53 -12.82
CA ILE A 52 -0.49 -7.53 -13.62
C ILE A 52 -0.39 -7.97 -15.08
N ALA A 53 -0.11 -9.25 -15.34
CA ALA A 53 -0.03 -9.78 -16.69
C ALA A 53 -1.38 -9.74 -17.44
N SER A 54 -2.50 -9.77 -16.72
CA SER A 54 -3.85 -9.69 -17.29
C SER A 54 -4.36 -8.26 -17.52
N ASP A 55 -3.83 -7.29 -16.80
CA ASP A 55 -4.27 -5.89 -16.84
C ASP A 55 -3.38 -5.05 -17.79
N PRO A 56 -3.86 -4.69 -18.99
CA PRO A 56 -3.06 -3.96 -19.98
C PRO A 56 -2.69 -2.53 -19.54
N GLU A 57 -3.32 -2.01 -18.50
CA GLU A 57 -2.99 -0.71 -17.93
C GLU A 57 -1.84 -0.77 -16.94
N MET A 58 -1.49 -1.96 -16.45
CA MET A 58 -0.44 -2.18 -15.48
C MET A 58 0.87 -2.60 -16.15
N SER A 59 1.99 -2.27 -15.51
CA SER A 59 3.31 -2.69 -15.96
C SER A 59 4.15 -3.09 -14.77
N LEU A 60 4.73 -4.29 -14.85
CA LEU A 60 5.74 -4.72 -13.91
C LEU A 60 7.08 -4.09 -14.28
N ASP A 61 7.48 -3.08 -13.52
CA ASP A 61 8.74 -2.37 -13.75
C ASP A 61 9.86 -2.97 -12.88
N GLY A 62 9.52 -3.50 -11.69
CA GLY A 62 10.47 -4.13 -10.78
C GLY A 62 11.38 -3.14 -10.03
N PHE A 63 11.28 -1.85 -10.34
CA PHE A 63 12.00 -0.78 -9.66
C PHE A 63 11.28 0.58 -9.78
N ALA A 64 11.50 1.46 -8.81
CA ALA A 64 11.12 2.87 -8.86
C ALA A 64 12.39 3.72 -8.76
N GLU A 65 12.46 4.77 -9.58
CA GLU A 65 13.56 5.73 -9.60
C GLU A 65 13.04 7.15 -9.35
N VAL A 66 13.61 7.83 -8.36
CA VAL A 66 13.34 9.23 -8.03
C VAL A 66 14.61 10.04 -8.13
N GLN A 67 14.58 11.13 -8.91
CA GLN A 67 15.67 12.09 -8.96
C GLN A 67 15.60 13.02 -7.74
N LEU A 68 16.62 13.00 -6.89
CA LEU A 68 16.69 13.86 -5.69
C LEU A 68 17.40 15.21 -5.98
N SER A 69 18.39 15.20 -6.86
CA SER A 69 19.12 16.37 -7.37
C SER A 69 19.83 16.01 -8.67
N GLU A 70 20.40 16.96 -9.42
CA GLU A 70 20.98 16.73 -10.76
C GLU A 70 21.89 15.49 -10.88
N ASN A 71 22.58 15.08 -9.80
CA ASN A 71 23.47 13.91 -9.80
C ASN A 71 23.11 12.82 -8.76
N LYS A 72 21.92 12.86 -8.16
CA LYS A 72 21.52 11.87 -7.15
C LYS A 72 20.17 11.25 -7.52
N VAL A 73 20.20 9.95 -7.82
CA VAL A 73 19.00 9.12 -8.03
C VAL A 73 18.84 8.19 -6.84
N LEU A 74 17.63 8.11 -6.31
CA LEU A 74 17.20 7.05 -5.42
C LEU A 74 16.49 5.98 -6.26
N ARG A 75 17.01 4.76 -6.24
CA ARG A 75 16.37 3.60 -6.87
C ARG A 75 15.97 2.61 -5.79
N VAL A 76 14.73 2.15 -5.88
CA VAL A 76 14.19 1.05 -5.08
C VAL A 76 13.94 -0.09 -6.04
N GLU A 77 14.41 -1.29 -5.71
CA GLU A 77 14.10 -2.51 -6.46
C GLU A 77 13.17 -3.38 -5.64
N ASP A 78 12.08 -3.82 -6.26
CA ASP A 78 11.16 -4.79 -5.69
C ASP A 78 10.49 -5.56 -6.85
N PRO A 79 10.61 -6.90 -6.91
CA PRO A 79 10.07 -7.71 -8.00
C PRO A 79 8.55 -7.65 -8.17
N SER A 80 7.81 -7.14 -7.19
CA SER A 80 6.36 -6.96 -7.23
C SER A 80 5.94 -5.55 -7.67
N LEU A 81 6.90 -4.63 -7.79
CA LEU A 81 6.62 -3.23 -8.04
C LEU A 81 6.10 -3.01 -9.45
N ALA A 82 4.87 -2.52 -9.52
CA ALA A 82 4.17 -2.23 -10.76
C ALA A 82 3.64 -0.80 -10.79
N VAL A 83 3.55 -0.24 -12.00
CA VAL A 83 3.00 1.08 -12.25
C VAL A 83 1.69 0.97 -13.02
N TRP A 84 0.70 1.76 -12.62
CA TRP A 84 -0.51 1.97 -13.41
C TRP A 84 -0.28 3.08 -14.45
N ARG A 85 -0.13 2.68 -15.72
CA ARG A 85 0.31 3.55 -16.82
C ARG A 85 -0.77 4.52 -17.32
N THR A 86 -2.04 4.23 -17.10
CA THR A 86 -3.16 5.05 -17.57
C THR A 86 -3.67 6.04 -16.53
N TYR A 87 -3.00 6.15 -15.38
CA TYR A 87 -3.33 7.13 -14.35
C TYR A 87 -3.32 8.56 -14.91
N SER A 88 -4.45 9.27 -14.80
CA SER A 88 -4.67 10.54 -15.50
C SER A 88 -3.72 11.66 -15.08
N ARG A 89 -3.15 11.57 -13.86
CA ARG A 89 -2.22 12.57 -13.32
C ARG A 89 -0.76 12.15 -13.40
N ALA A 90 -0.42 11.11 -14.16
CA ALA A 90 0.95 10.70 -14.44
C ALA A 90 1.68 11.68 -15.39
N VAL A 91 1.67 12.98 -15.06
CA VAL A 91 2.27 14.06 -15.87
C VAL A 91 3.78 14.14 -15.67
N PHE A 92 4.27 13.72 -14.50
CA PHE A 92 5.69 13.73 -14.13
C PHE A 92 6.11 12.36 -13.55
N LYS A 93 7.40 12.03 -13.64
CA LYS A 93 7.98 10.79 -13.05
C LYS A 93 7.71 10.65 -11.55
N GLU A 94 7.46 11.75 -10.86
CA GLU A 94 7.18 11.83 -9.43
C GLU A 94 5.72 11.54 -9.05
N ASN A 95 4.79 11.54 -10.02
CA ASN A 95 3.36 11.32 -9.76
C ASN A 95 2.85 10.01 -10.37
N GLN A 96 3.69 8.98 -10.35
CA GLN A 96 3.33 7.64 -10.80
C GLN A 96 2.51 6.92 -9.74
N ALA A 97 1.50 6.17 -10.17
CA ALA A 97 0.69 5.34 -9.30
C ALA A 97 1.37 3.96 -9.14
N TRP A 98 2.25 3.86 -8.14
CA TRP A 98 3.00 2.64 -7.82
C TRP A 98 2.19 1.72 -6.90
N PHE A 99 2.22 0.43 -7.22
CA PHE A 99 1.61 -0.67 -6.48
C PHE A 99 2.69 -1.71 -6.20
N TYR A 100 2.78 -2.21 -4.98
CA TYR A 100 3.71 -3.28 -4.63
C TYR A 100 3.08 -4.24 -3.64
N LEU A 101 3.57 -5.49 -3.62
CA LEU A 101 3.13 -6.51 -2.70
C LEU A 101 4.01 -6.50 -1.44
N TYR A 102 3.41 -6.33 -0.27
CA TYR A 102 4.10 -6.39 1.02
C TYR A 102 3.27 -7.15 2.05
N GLU A 103 3.88 -8.15 2.70
CA GLU A 103 3.24 -9.00 3.72
C GLU A 103 1.85 -9.55 3.32
N GLY A 104 1.61 -9.80 2.03
CA GLY A 104 0.34 -10.32 1.51
C GLY A 104 -0.73 -9.27 1.23
N ASN A 105 -0.38 -7.99 1.27
CA ASN A 105 -1.21 -6.85 0.87
C ASN A 105 -0.61 -6.18 -0.37
N ILE A 106 -1.46 -5.63 -1.23
CA ILE A 106 -0.99 -4.70 -2.28
C ILE A 106 -1.10 -3.29 -1.72
N GLU A 107 0.02 -2.61 -1.61
CA GLU A 107 0.14 -1.30 -0.97
C GLU A 107 0.30 -0.18 -1.99
N VAL A 108 -0.34 0.95 -1.70
CA VAL A 108 -0.18 2.18 -2.47
C VAL A 108 -0.04 3.36 -1.53
N LYS A 109 0.96 4.20 -1.79
CA LYS A 109 1.28 5.36 -0.97
C LYS A 109 0.61 6.62 -1.48
N ASN A 110 -0.07 7.34 -0.59
CA ASN A 110 -0.82 8.57 -0.85
C ASN A 110 -1.77 8.48 -2.07
N PRO A 111 -2.63 7.45 -2.16
CA PRO A 111 -3.52 7.31 -3.29
C PRO A 111 -4.55 8.44 -3.33
N ASP A 112 -4.76 9.02 -4.50
CA ASP A 112 -5.89 9.91 -4.74
C ASP A 112 -7.15 9.10 -5.08
N LYS A 113 -8.30 9.77 -5.21
CA LYS A 113 -9.57 9.10 -5.49
C LYS A 113 -9.53 8.19 -6.73
N GLU A 114 -8.80 8.57 -7.78
CA GLU A 114 -8.71 7.79 -9.01
C GLU A 114 -7.93 6.49 -8.76
N ILE A 115 -6.82 6.58 -8.04
CA ILE A 115 -6.05 5.43 -7.60
C ILE A 115 -6.88 4.53 -6.69
N ILE A 116 -7.66 5.08 -5.75
CA ILE A 116 -8.52 4.26 -4.87
C ILE A 116 -9.57 3.49 -5.69
N VAL A 117 -10.15 4.11 -6.72
CA VAL A 117 -11.09 3.41 -7.63
C VAL A 117 -10.39 2.27 -8.36
N LYS A 118 -9.14 2.48 -8.84
CA LYS A 118 -8.33 1.40 -9.42
C LYS A 118 -8.04 0.29 -8.42
N MET A 119 -7.67 0.65 -7.18
CA MET A 119 -7.46 -0.30 -6.10
C MET A 119 -8.72 -1.13 -5.81
N ALA A 120 -9.90 -0.50 -5.81
CA ALA A 120 -11.16 -1.21 -5.60
C ALA A 120 -11.49 -2.17 -6.75
N ALA A 121 -11.16 -1.81 -8.00
CA ALA A 121 -11.30 -2.70 -9.15
C ALA A 121 -10.36 -3.91 -9.05
N ILE A 122 -9.08 -3.69 -8.72
CA ILE A 122 -8.09 -4.75 -8.46
C ILE A 122 -8.60 -5.66 -7.32
N GLY A 123 -9.03 -5.05 -6.20
CA GLY A 123 -9.55 -5.76 -5.04
C GLY A 123 -10.73 -6.66 -5.40
N SER A 124 -11.68 -6.17 -6.19
CA SER A 124 -12.81 -6.98 -6.65
C SER A 124 -12.37 -8.22 -7.45
N ILE A 125 -11.34 -8.10 -8.30
CA ILE A 125 -10.82 -9.22 -9.09
C ILE A 125 -10.12 -10.23 -8.18
N LEU A 126 -9.36 -9.74 -7.21
CA LEU A 126 -8.62 -10.57 -6.25
C LEU A 126 -9.47 -11.04 -5.06
N SER A 127 -10.78 -10.76 -5.03
CA SER A 127 -11.67 -11.05 -3.89
C SER A 127 -11.16 -10.46 -2.57
N ALA A 128 -10.67 -9.22 -2.63
CA ALA A 128 -10.08 -8.45 -1.54
C ALA A 128 -10.80 -7.10 -1.36
N LYS A 129 -10.59 -6.44 -0.22
CA LYS A 129 -11.11 -5.10 0.09
C LYS A 129 -9.98 -4.08 0.09
N VAL A 130 -10.33 -2.81 -0.07
CA VAL A 130 -9.40 -1.68 0.13
C VAL A 130 -9.59 -1.15 1.54
N GLN A 131 -8.52 -1.18 2.33
CA GLN A 131 -8.52 -0.70 3.71
C GLN A 131 -7.41 0.34 3.92
N GLY A 132 -7.70 1.40 4.68
CA GLY A 132 -6.69 2.36 5.10
C GLY A 132 -6.01 2.02 6.41
N ASP A 133 -4.97 2.80 6.73
CA ASP A 133 -4.17 2.60 7.94
C ASP A 133 -5.00 2.63 9.23
N GLU A 134 -6.11 3.38 9.27
CA GLU A 134 -7.02 3.45 10.42
C GLU A 134 -8.16 2.41 10.37
N GLY A 135 -8.12 1.46 9.43
CA GLY A 135 -9.10 0.40 9.26
C GLY A 135 -10.35 0.79 8.45
N GLU A 136 -10.42 2.01 7.94
CA GLU A 136 -11.50 2.47 7.05
C GLU A 136 -11.55 1.65 5.76
N ILE A 137 -12.75 1.28 5.33
CA ILE A 137 -12.94 0.49 4.11
C ILE A 137 -13.41 1.39 2.98
N TYR A 138 -12.75 1.30 1.83
CA TYR A 138 -13.12 2.07 0.64
C TYR A 138 -13.97 1.23 -0.30
N ASN A 139 -15.03 1.85 -0.83
CA ASN A 139 -15.89 1.24 -1.83
C ASN A 139 -15.39 1.51 -3.26
N HIS A 140 -16.12 0.96 -4.25
CA HIS A 140 -15.79 1.07 -5.67
C HIS A 140 -15.92 2.51 -6.24
N PHE A 141 -16.43 3.47 -5.47
CA PHE A 141 -16.43 4.89 -5.84
C PHE A 141 -15.24 5.66 -5.24
N GLY A 142 -14.33 4.97 -4.56
CA GLY A 142 -13.21 5.58 -3.86
C GLY A 142 -13.64 6.39 -2.63
N VAL A 143 -14.75 6.01 -2.00
CA VAL A 143 -15.29 6.66 -0.80
C VAL A 143 -15.21 5.69 0.37
N ALA A 144 -14.69 6.15 1.51
CA ALA A 144 -14.69 5.37 2.74
C ALA A 144 -16.14 5.15 3.22
N SER A 145 -16.51 3.91 3.54
CA SER A 145 -17.82 3.58 4.09
C SER A 145 -17.97 4.14 5.51
N ASP A 146 -18.71 5.22 5.63
CA ASP A 146 -19.26 5.93 6.78
C ASP A 146 -18.47 5.96 8.10
N THR A 147 -17.81 7.10 8.26
CA THR A 147 -17.13 7.67 9.44
C THR A 147 -17.94 7.63 10.76
N GLU A 148 -19.26 7.49 10.73
CA GLU A 148 -20.12 7.56 11.94
C GLU A 148 -20.22 6.25 12.74
N SER A 149 -20.31 5.10 12.09
CA SER A 149 -20.30 3.79 12.77
C SER A 149 -18.90 3.43 13.31
N ASN A 150 -17.88 4.01 12.67
CA ASN A 150 -16.48 3.81 12.98
C ASN A 150 -16.04 4.54 14.27
N GLU A 151 -16.70 5.62 14.71
CA GLU A 151 -16.33 6.29 15.98
C GLU A 151 -16.60 5.40 17.21
N LYS A 152 -17.64 4.57 17.18
CA LYS A 152 -17.98 3.65 18.28
C LYS A 152 -17.02 2.47 18.33
N ILE A 153 -16.60 1.97 17.17
CA ILE A 153 -15.62 0.89 17.03
C ILE A 153 -14.19 1.39 17.37
N LYS A 154 -13.82 2.61 16.96
CA LYS A 154 -12.53 3.26 17.30
C LYS A 154 -12.37 3.54 18.80
N ALA A 155 -13.46 3.77 19.53
CA ALA A 155 -13.43 3.96 20.98
C ALA A 155 -13.11 2.68 21.75
N ASP A 156 -13.51 1.52 21.22
CA ASP A 156 -13.36 0.21 21.85
C ASP A 156 -12.06 -0.52 21.42
N LEU A 157 -11.42 -0.11 20.32
CA LEU A 157 -10.34 -0.88 19.67
C LEU A 157 -8.88 -0.53 20.03
N HIS A 158 -8.59 0.45 20.89
CA HIS A 158 -7.30 0.76 21.58
C HIS A 158 -6.96 2.28 21.55
N PRO A 159 -6.43 2.90 22.63
CA PRO A 159 -6.29 4.36 22.76
C PRO A 159 -5.35 5.06 21.76
N SER A 160 -4.54 4.31 21.03
CA SER A 160 -3.53 4.83 20.10
C SER A 160 -4.05 5.20 18.71
N LEU A 161 -5.33 4.92 18.41
CA LEU A 161 -5.96 5.19 17.10
C LEU A 161 -6.76 6.51 17.08
N ARG A 162 -6.50 7.44 18.02
CA ARG A 162 -7.18 8.74 17.98
C ARG A 162 -6.63 9.58 16.82
N PRO A 163 -7.51 10.11 15.95
CA PRO A 163 -7.06 10.94 14.85
C PRO A 163 -6.36 12.20 15.35
N TRP A 164 -5.19 12.47 14.79
CA TRP A 164 -4.26 13.54 15.17
C TRP A 164 -4.82 14.96 14.95
N TRP A 165 -5.91 15.11 14.18
CA TRP A 165 -6.60 16.39 13.97
C TRP A 165 -7.53 16.82 15.11
N LYS A 166 -7.73 16.00 16.16
CA LYS A 166 -8.54 16.39 17.35
C LYS A 166 -7.78 17.25 18.38
N PHE A 167 -6.57 17.72 18.08
CA PHE A 167 -5.73 18.52 19.01
C PHE A 167 -5.30 19.91 18.50
N TRP A 168 -5.96 20.45 17.47
CA TRP A 168 -5.81 21.84 17.01
C TRP A 168 -7.17 22.49 16.75
#